data_AF-A0A946FD97-F1
#
_entry.id   AF-A0A946FD97-F1
#
_cell.length_a   1.000
_cell.length_b   1.000
_cell.length_c   1.000
_cell.angle_alpha   90.00
_cell.angle_beta   90.00
_cell.angle_gamma   90.00
#
_symmetry.space_group_name_H-M   'P 1'
#
loop_
_entity.id
_entity.type
_entity.pdbx_description
1 polymer ?
#
loop_
_entity_poly.entity_id
_entity_poly.type
_entity_poly.pdbx_seq_one_letter_code
_entity_poly.pdbx_strand_id
1 'polypeptide(L)'
;MNNDEQTLLNRRKVLTAALLGGGSMTLAACGSPGDASDPATDGIWAGFDEKITERTLAEAEKLFGLAFSEAERRQILGGAIEEGDDGFFAQQIASLEKRRQQYIPITLQPACHFDPRLPGVGYPDQADSLALFPEEIAAIPDDAESIAFASVKQQARWMTTGQISSRELTEIYLSRIETYGDKLECFVTVTADLARQQADQADRERATGQVRGPLHGIPYGVKDLLDTADIRTTWG
;
A
#
# COMPACT_ATOMS: atom_id res chain seq x y z
N MET A 1 12.13 26.53 -25.83
CA MET A 1 12.38 25.50 -24.79
C MET A 1 12.56 24.19 -25.52
N ASN A 2 13.70 23.51 -25.33
CA ASN A 2 13.98 22.22 -25.96
C ASN A 2 12.97 21.17 -25.48
N ASN A 3 12.61 20.21 -26.35
CA ASN A 3 11.69 19.11 -26.02
C ASN A 3 12.14 18.30 -24.79
N ASP A 4 13.44 18.27 -24.49
CA ASP A 4 14.02 17.52 -23.37
C ASP A 4 13.69 18.11 -21.98
N GLU A 5 13.34 19.40 -21.88
CA GLU A 5 12.95 20.00 -20.58
C GLU A 5 11.52 19.64 -20.16
N GLN A 6 10.68 19.15 -21.09
CA GLN A 6 9.29 18.82 -20.81
C GLN A 6 9.15 17.49 -20.05
N THR A 7 10.11 16.58 -20.17
CA THR A 7 10.09 15.24 -19.54
C THR A 7 10.68 15.21 -18.13
N LEU A 8 11.36 16.28 -17.71
CA LEU A 8 11.97 16.39 -16.38
C LEU A 8 10.98 16.97 -15.36
N LEU A 9 10.72 16.18 -14.32
CA LEU A 9 10.00 16.63 -13.12
C LEU A 9 11.01 17.21 -12.12
N ASN A 10 10.71 18.38 -11.54
CA ASN A 10 11.54 19.00 -10.51
C ASN A 10 10.68 19.53 -9.35
N ARG A 11 11.32 19.82 -8.21
CA ARG A 11 10.63 20.26 -6.98
C ARG A 11 9.71 21.47 -7.20
N ARG A 12 10.11 22.42 -8.06
CA ARG A 12 9.30 23.59 -8.38
C ARG A 12 8.01 23.22 -9.11
N LYS A 13 8.09 22.35 -10.14
CA LYS A 13 6.91 21.88 -10.89
C LYS A 13 5.94 21.10 -10.00
N VAL A 14 6.45 20.26 -9.09
CA VAL A 14 5.62 19.48 -8.16
C VAL A 14 4.90 20.37 -7.14
N LEU A 15 5.61 21.32 -6.52
CA LEU A 15 5.02 22.23 -5.52
C LEU A 15 3.96 23.15 -6.13
N THR A 16 4.17 23.64 -7.37
CA THR A 16 3.17 24.44 -8.07
C THR A 16 1.90 23.64 -8.39
N ALA A 17 2.03 22.35 -8.73
CA ALA A 17 0.86 21.48 -8.98
C ALA A 17 0.09 21.15 -7.68
N ALA A 18 0.80 20.95 -6.56
CA ALA A 18 0.19 20.63 -5.27
C ALA A 18 -0.58 21.82 -4.65
N LEU A 19 -0.12 23.06 -4.86
CA LEU A 19 -0.76 24.28 -4.34
C LEU A 19 -2.15 24.56 -4.95
N LEU A 20 -2.47 23.98 -6.11
CA LEU A 20 -3.77 24.15 -6.74
C LEU A 20 -4.84 23.18 -6.21
N GLY A 21 -4.50 22.25 -5.29
CA GLY A 21 -5.41 21.16 -4.89
C GLY A 21 -5.58 20.87 -3.39
N GLY A 22 -4.93 21.58 -2.46
CA GLY A 22 -4.90 21.19 -1.04
C GLY A 22 -5.35 22.28 -0.07
N GLY A 23 -6.58 22.18 0.45
CA GLY A 23 -7.04 22.92 1.63
C GLY A 23 -6.43 22.33 2.92
N SER A 24 -5.92 23.19 3.79
CA SER A 24 -5.29 22.80 5.06
C SER A 24 -6.36 22.42 6.09
N MET A 25 -6.33 21.17 6.59
CA MET A 25 -7.07 20.76 7.80
C MET A 25 -6.08 20.54 8.95
N THR A 26 -6.27 21.29 10.02
CA THR A 26 -5.50 21.17 11.26
C THR A 26 -6.24 20.24 12.22
N LEU A 27 -5.64 19.09 12.56
CA LEU A 27 -6.18 18.20 13.60
C LEU A 27 -5.45 18.51 14.92
N ALA A 28 -6.20 18.97 15.92
CA ALA A 28 -5.71 19.10 17.29
C ALA A 28 -5.93 17.77 18.02
N ALA A 29 -4.87 17.14 18.51
CA ALA A 29 -4.97 15.98 19.39
C ALA A 29 -4.78 16.43 20.85
N CYS A 30 -5.83 16.33 21.65
CA CYS A 30 -5.76 16.35 23.11
C CYS A 30 -5.88 14.91 23.63
N GLY A 31 -4.89 14.45 24.39
CA GLY A 31 -4.96 13.20 25.13
C GLY A 31 -3.71 13.02 25.98
N SER A 32 -3.87 13.01 27.30
CA SER A 32 -2.82 12.69 28.26
C SER A 32 -2.57 11.17 28.31
N PRO A 33 -1.31 10.71 28.41
CA PRO A 33 -1.01 9.29 28.51
C PRO A 33 -1.42 8.75 29.88
N GLY A 34 -2.27 7.72 29.90
CA GLY A 34 -2.56 6.93 31.10
C GLY A 34 -1.48 5.87 31.29
N ASP A 35 -1.02 5.71 32.53
CA ASP A 35 -0.07 4.68 32.95
C ASP A 35 -0.61 3.28 32.61
N ALA A 36 0.13 2.56 31.76
CA ALA A 36 -0.18 1.20 31.37
C ALA A 36 0.42 0.20 32.37
N SER A 37 -0.16 0.13 33.55
CA SER A 37 -0.09 -1.07 34.39
C SER A 37 -1.39 -1.15 35.19
N ASP A 38 -2.34 -1.95 34.71
CA ASP A 38 -3.51 -2.33 35.49
C ASP A 38 -3.10 -3.49 36.41
N PRO A 39 -2.95 -3.28 37.73
CA PRO A 39 -2.56 -4.34 38.66
C PRO A 39 -3.60 -5.48 38.78
N ALA A 40 -4.76 -5.35 38.13
CA ALA A 40 -5.79 -6.40 38.12
C ALA A 40 -5.46 -7.60 37.22
N THR A 41 -4.51 -7.47 36.27
CA THR A 41 -4.22 -8.55 35.30
C THR A 41 -3.09 -9.50 35.69
N ASP A 42 -2.23 -9.12 36.64
CA ASP A 42 -1.00 -9.87 36.97
C ASP A 42 -1.26 -11.26 37.58
N GLY A 43 -2.46 -11.52 38.09
CA GLY A 43 -2.81 -12.80 38.74
C GLY A 43 -3.65 -13.76 37.90
N ILE A 44 -4.30 -13.30 36.83
CA ILE A 44 -5.29 -14.11 36.08
C ILE A 44 -4.59 -15.19 35.25
N TRP A 45 -3.39 -14.89 34.75
CA TRP A 45 -2.61 -15.76 33.88
C TRP A 45 -1.51 -16.54 34.62
N ALA A 46 -1.42 -16.37 35.95
CA ALA A 46 -0.43 -17.06 36.77
C ALA A 46 -0.68 -18.59 36.74
N GLY A 47 0.30 -19.34 36.22
CA GLY A 47 0.25 -20.81 36.14
C GLY A 47 -0.20 -21.37 34.79
N PHE A 48 -0.51 -20.53 33.80
CA PHE A 48 -0.65 -20.96 32.41
C PHE A 48 0.73 -21.09 31.76
N ASP A 49 0.88 -22.09 30.87
CA ASP A 49 2.07 -22.21 30.04
C ASP A 49 2.13 -21.03 29.06
N GLU A 50 3.22 -20.28 29.08
CA GLU A 50 3.44 -19.13 28.20
C GLU A 50 3.68 -19.57 26.74
N LYS A 51 3.99 -20.85 26.52
CA LYS A 51 4.23 -21.39 25.18
C LYS A 51 2.93 -21.54 24.38
N ILE A 52 2.92 -20.95 23.20
CA ILE A 52 1.84 -21.14 22.23
C ILE A 52 2.10 -22.44 21.48
N THR A 53 1.30 -23.46 21.74
CA THR A 53 1.41 -24.80 21.16
C THR A 53 0.24 -25.10 20.21
N GLU A 54 0.30 -26.25 19.51
CA GLU A 54 -0.86 -26.75 18.73
C GLU A 54 -2.10 -26.91 19.60
N ARG A 55 -1.93 -27.32 20.86
CA ARG A 55 -3.03 -27.41 21.83
C ARG A 55 -3.59 -26.03 22.16
N THR A 56 -2.74 -25.03 22.36
CA THR A 56 -3.17 -23.65 22.61
C THR A 56 -4.04 -23.14 21.45
N LEU A 57 -3.65 -23.42 20.20
CA LEU A 57 -4.45 -23.09 19.02
C LEU A 57 -5.78 -23.84 18.98
N ALA A 58 -5.77 -25.15 19.24
CA ALA A 58 -6.98 -25.97 19.24
C ALA A 58 -8.01 -25.54 20.30
N GLU A 59 -7.58 -25.01 21.45
CA GLU A 59 -8.48 -24.43 22.45
C GLU A 59 -8.99 -23.04 22.03
N ALA A 60 -8.14 -22.20 21.43
CA ALA A 60 -8.53 -20.89 20.92
C ALA A 60 -9.54 -21.00 19.77
N GLU A 61 -9.40 -21.98 18.88
CA GLU A 61 -10.35 -22.30 17.80
C GLU A 61 -11.79 -22.41 18.30
N LYS A 62 -11.99 -23.04 19.47
CA LYS A 62 -13.32 -23.19 20.09
C LYS A 62 -13.92 -21.86 20.50
N LEU A 63 -13.11 -20.90 20.96
CA LEU A 63 -13.56 -19.58 21.37
C LEU A 63 -13.97 -18.73 20.17
N PHE A 64 -13.24 -18.84 19.06
CA PHE A 64 -13.48 -18.05 17.85
C PHE A 64 -14.44 -18.71 16.85
N GLY A 65 -14.87 -19.95 17.11
CA GLY A 65 -15.74 -20.70 16.19
C GLY A 65 -15.04 -21.07 14.87
N LEU A 66 -13.72 -21.24 14.91
CA LEU A 66 -12.89 -21.62 13.78
C LEU A 66 -12.48 -23.08 13.88
N ALA A 67 -12.08 -23.68 12.76
CA ALA A 67 -11.53 -25.04 12.74
C ALA A 67 -10.39 -25.11 11.73
N PHE A 68 -9.20 -25.48 12.20
CA PHE A 68 -8.03 -25.69 11.36
C PHE A 68 -7.67 -27.18 11.28
N SER A 69 -7.07 -27.58 10.18
CA SER A 69 -6.36 -28.85 10.07
C SER A 69 -5.06 -28.81 10.86
N GLU A 70 -4.50 -29.98 11.17
CA GLU A 70 -3.20 -30.08 11.85
C GLU A 70 -2.07 -29.42 11.04
N ALA A 71 -2.10 -29.54 9.71
CA ALA A 71 -1.14 -28.89 8.83
C ALA A 71 -1.24 -27.36 8.91
N GLU A 72 -2.46 -26.81 8.95
CA GLU A 72 -2.68 -25.36 9.09
C GLU A 72 -2.24 -24.86 10.46
N ARG A 73 -2.51 -25.60 11.55
CA ARG A 73 -2.01 -25.25 12.90
C ARG A 73 -0.48 -25.18 12.93
N ARG A 74 0.21 -26.16 12.35
CA ARG A 74 1.68 -26.14 12.24
C ARG A 74 2.18 -24.97 11.40
N GLN A 75 1.48 -24.63 10.32
CA GLN A 75 1.82 -23.46 9.52
C GLN A 75 1.67 -22.16 10.31
N ILE A 76 0.61 -22.02 11.11
CA ILE A 76 0.40 -20.86 12.00
C ILE A 76 1.55 -20.72 13.01
N LEU A 77 2.06 -21.85 13.52
CA LEU A 77 3.18 -21.89 14.46
C LEU A 77 4.55 -21.71 13.79
N GLY A 78 4.60 -21.53 12.47
CA GLY A 78 5.83 -21.32 11.71
C GLY A 78 6.66 -22.58 11.45
N GLY A 79 6.08 -23.77 11.62
CA GLY A 79 6.76 -25.06 11.42
C GLY A 79 6.42 -26.09 12.51
N ALA A 80 7.11 -27.24 12.49
CA ALA A 80 7.05 -28.18 13.61
C ALA A 80 7.77 -27.55 14.81
N ILE A 81 7.09 -27.45 15.95
CA ILE A 81 7.74 -27.08 17.21
C ILE A 81 8.54 -28.30 17.67
N GLU A 82 9.86 -28.27 17.50
CA GLU A 82 10.73 -29.30 18.06
C GLU A 82 10.78 -29.18 19.60
N GLU A 83 11.01 -30.30 20.29
CA GLU A 83 11.20 -30.33 21.75
C GLU A 83 12.41 -29.46 22.12
N GLY A 84 12.14 -28.27 22.69
CA GLY A 84 13.17 -27.30 23.10
C GLY A 84 13.16 -25.99 22.32
N ASP A 85 12.34 -25.85 21.28
CA ASP A 85 12.09 -24.56 20.63
C ASP A 85 10.98 -23.79 21.39
N ASP A 86 11.17 -22.49 21.57
CA ASP A 86 10.16 -21.59 22.14
C ASP A 86 9.13 -21.16 21.08
N GLY A 87 9.37 -21.52 19.81
CA GLY A 87 8.45 -21.39 18.68
C GLY A 87 8.44 -19.99 18.05
N PHE A 88 7.82 -19.89 16.87
CA PHE A 88 7.75 -18.65 16.07
C PHE A 88 7.21 -17.45 16.87
N PHE A 89 6.21 -17.67 17.71
CA PHE A 89 5.56 -16.60 18.46
C PHE A 89 6.39 -16.07 19.64
N ALA A 90 7.26 -16.88 20.26
CA ALA A 90 8.08 -16.41 21.37
C ALA A 90 9.02 -15.26 20.95
N GLN A 91 9.64 -15.36 19.77
CA GLN A 91 10.46 -14.28 19.22
C GLN A 91 9.63 -13.01 18.93
N GLN A 92 8.41 -13.19 18.40
CA GLN A 92 7.49 -12.08 18.12
C GLN A 92 7.04 -11.38 19.41
N ILE A 93 6.74 -12.15 20.46
CA ILE A 93 6.38 -11.65 21.79
C ILE A 93 7.55 -10.90 22.40
N ALA A 94 8.75 -11.49 22.44
CA ALA A 94 9.95 -10.83 22.95
C ALA A 94 10.26 -9.52 22.19
N SER A 95 10.06 -9.50 20.87
CA SER A 95 10.19 -8.30 20.04
C SER A 95 9.14 -7.23 20.38
N LEU A 96 7.88 -7.63 20.63
CA LEU A 96 6.82 -6.73 21.08
C LEU A 96 7.11 -6.14 22.46
N GLU A 97 7.54 -6.96 23.42
CA GLU A 97 7.91 -6.51 24.76
C GLU A 97 9.05 -5.51 24.72
N LYS A 98 10.11 -5.81 23.96
CA LYS A 98 11.23 -4.89 23.76
C LYS A 98 10.79 -3.56 23.16
N ARG A 99 9.83 -3.56 22.22
CA ARG A 99 9.26 -2.34 21.65
C ARG A 99 8.38 -1.58 22.64
N ARG A 100 7.58 -2.27 23.46
CA ARG A 100 6.73 -1.65 24.49
C ARG A 100 7.55 -0.99 25.60
N GLN A 101 8.75 -1.51 25.89
CA GLN A 101 9.70 -0.89 26.81
C GLN A 101 10.31 0.41 26.25
N GLN A 102 10.17 0.68 24.95
CA GLN A 102 10.62 1.94 24.37
C GLN A 102 9.53 3.00 24.54
N TYR A 103 9.82 4.01 25.37
CA TYR A 103 8.97 5.18 25.48
C TYR A 103 9.06 6.03 24.21
N ILE A 104 7.94 6.19 23.52
CA ILE A 104 7.78 7.09 22.37
C ILE A 104 6.77 8.18 22.79
N PRO A 105 7.21 9.43 23.00
CA PRO A 105 6.29 10.50 23.35
C PRO A 105 5.20 10.68 22.29
N ILE A 106 3.94 10.89 22.68
CA ILE A 106 2.85 11.18 21.72
C ILE A 106 3.06 12.49 20.95
N THR A 107 3.92 13.37 21.50
CA THR A 107 4.34 14.62 20.85
C THR A 107 5.49 14.43 19.87
N LEU A 108 6.11 13.25 19.83
CA LEU A 108 7.18 12.96 18.89
C LEU A 108 6.58 12.98 17.48
N GLN A 109 7.02 13.95 16.68
CA GLN A 109 6.63 14.03 15.29
C GLN A 109 7.04 12.73 14.57
N PRO A 110 6.22 12.20 13.66
CA PRO A 110 6.63 11.07 12.85
C PRO A 110 7.91 11.43 12.10
N ALA A 111 8.68 10.43 11.68
CA ALA A 111 9.83 10.66 10.82
C ALA A 111 9.36 11.30 9.50
N CYS A 112 9.40 12.63 9.42
CA CYS A 112 9.06 13.38 8.21
C CYS A 112 10.17 13.27 7.14
N HIS A 113 11.32 12.73 7.53
CA HIS A 113 12.44 12.46 6.64
C HIS A 113 12.89 11.01 6.86
N PHE A 114 12.65 10.16 5.87
CA PHE A 114 13.27 8.85 5.81
C PHE A 114 14.60 8.99 5.09
N ASP A 115 15.70 8.83 5.84
CA ASP A 115 17.04 8.80 5.28
C ASP A 115 17.51 7.33 5.21
N PRO A 116 17.41 6.66 4.05
CA PRO A 116 17.85 5.27 3.91
C PRO A 116 19.37 5.12 3.87
N ARG A 117 20.13 6.22 4.01
CA ARG A 117 21.59 6.20 3.91
C ARG A 117 22.20 5.52 5.12
N LEU A 118 23.07 4.54 4.88
CA LEU A 118 23.77 3.81 5.92
C LEU A 118 24.85 4.69 6.56
N PRO A 119 25.04 4.62 7.90
CA PRO A 119 26.12 5.35 8.56
C PRO A 119 27.49 5.03 7.95
N GLY A 120 28.25 6.08 7.59
CA GLY A 120 29.59 5.94 7.01
C GLY A 120 29.63 5.63 5.51
N VAL A 121 28.49 5.50 4.84
CA VAL A 121 28.42 5.31 3.38
C VAL A 121 28.21 6.65 2.69
N GLY A 122 29.12 7.03 1.79
CA GLY A 122 28.94 8.17 0.90
C GLY A 122 28.01 7.81 -0.25
N TYR A 123 27.00 8.65 -0.49
CA TYR A 123 26.06 8.47 -1.61
C TYR A 123 26.34 9.53 -2.67
N PRO A 124 26.17 9.21 -3.97
CA PRO A 124 26.35 10.19 -5.03
C PRO A 124 25.34 11.33 -4.90
N ASP A 125 25.75 12.54 -5.28
CA ASP A 125 24.84 13.68 -5.38
C ASP A 125 23.73 13.35 -6.38
N GLN A 126 22.48 13.42 -5.92
CA GLN A 126 21.32 13.28 -6.81
C GLN A 126 21.04 14.60 -7.50
N ALA A 127 20.81 14.55 -8.80
CA ALA A 127 20.31 15.69 -9.55
C ALA A 127 18.93 16.13 -9.00
N ASP A 128 18.68 17.44 -8.98
CA ASP A 128 17.41 18.04 -8.55
C ASP A 128 16.27 17.85 -9.59
N SER A 129 16.40 16.87 -10.47
CA SER A 129 15.50 16.56 -11.58
C SER A 129 15.38 15.06 -11.81
N LEU A 130 14.17 14.59 -12.10
CA LEU A 130 13.88 13.20 -12.45
C LEU A 130 13.38 13.09 -13.89
N ALA A 131 14.00 12.22 -14.68
CA ALA A 131 13.44 11.77 -15.95
C ALA A 131 12.35 10.73 -15.66
N LEU A 132 11.10 11.08 -15.93
CA LEU A 132 9.95 10.22 -15.62
C LEU A 132 9.81 9.03 -16.57
N PHE A 133 10.29 9.18 -17.80
CA PHE A 133 10.11 8.20 -18.86
C PHE A 133 11.46 7.78 -19.43
N PRO A 134 11.62 6.50 -19.84
CA PRO A 134 12.78 6.10 -20.62
C PRO A 134 12.85 6.91 -21.93
N GLU A 135 14.06 7.20 -22.40
CA GLU A 135 14.28 7.93 -23.65
C GLU A 135 13.71 7.17 -24.86
N GLU A 136 13.80 5.84 -24.84
CA GLU A 136 13.22 4.98 -25.87
C GLU A 136 11.78 4.55 -25.50
N ILE A 137 10.87 4.86 -26.40
CA ILE A 137 9.47 4.41 -26.35
C ILE A 137 9.43 3.04 -27.02
N ALA A 138 9.38 1.96 -26.22
CA ALA A 138 8.97 0.67 -26.76
C ALA A 138 7.56 0.80 -27.36
N ALA A 139 7.32 0.22 -28.53
CA ALA A 139 6.00 0.20 -29.14
C ALA A 139 4.98 -0.45 -28.19
N ILE A 140 3.75 0.04 -28.20
CA ILE A 140 2.66 -0.65 -27.50
C ILE A 140 2.46 -2.05 -28.11
N PRO A 141 2.37 -3.12 -27.30
CA PRO A 141 2.02 -4.45 -27.79
C PRO A 141 0.63 -4.48 -28.42
N ASP A 142 0.40 -5.43 -29.33
CA ASP A 142 -0.90 -5.59 -30.00
C ASP A 142 -1.96 -6.29 -29.13
N ASP A 143 -1.54 -6.93 -28.02
CA ASP A 143 -2.41 -7.70 -27.14
C ASP A 143 -2.60 -7.06 -25.76
N ALA A 144 -3.83 -7.14 -25.26
CA ALA A 144 -4.24 -6.53 -23.99
C ALA A 144 -3.51 -7.12 -22.76
N GLU A 145 -3.07 -8.37 -22.83
CA GLU A 145 -2.37 -9.03 -21.73
C GLU A 145 -0.97 -8.44 -21.55
N SER A 146 -0.19 -8.34 -22.62
CA SER A 146 1.12 -7.70 -22.62
C SER A 146 1.04 -6.22 -22.21
N ILE A 147 0.01 -5.50 -22.63
CA ILE A 147 -0.24 -4.12 -22.16
C ILE A 147 -0.45 -4.10 -20.64
N ALA A 148 -1.29 -4.99 -20.10
CA ALA A 148 -1.61 -5.05 -18.68
C ALA A 148 -0.41 -5.41 -17.80
N PHE A 149 0.52 -6.22 -18.32
CA PHE A 149 1.77 -6.61 -17.64
C PHE A 149 2.94 -5.63 -17.87
N ALA A 150 2.78 -4.63 -18.74
CA ALA A 150 3.77 -3.57 -18.88
C ALA A 150 3.89 -2.74 -17.61
N SER A 151 5.06 -2.15 -17.38
CA SER A 151 5.26 -1.27 -16.23
C SER A 151 4.40 -0.01 -16.33
N VAL A 152 4.03 0.55 -15.18
CA VAL A 152 3.28 1.83 -15.12
C VAL A 152 3.97 2.96 -15.89
N LYS A 153 5.32 2.95 -15.95
CA LYS A 153 6.10 3.92 -16.73
C LYS A 153 5.84 3.78 -18.23
N GLN A 154 5.76 2.56 -18.74
CA GLN A 154 5.45 2.29 -20.15
C GLN A 154 4.02 2.69 -20.47
N GLN A 155 3.04 2.29 -19.65
CA GLN A 155 1.64 2.64 -19.86
C GLN A 155 1.41 4.15 -19.84
N ALA A 156 2.01 4.85 -18.86
CA ALA A 156 1.97 6.31 -18.82
C ALA A 156 2.63 6.93 -20.05
N ARG A 157 3.74 6.37 -20.52
CA ARG A 157 4.42 6.87 -21.74
C ARG A 157 3.56 6.67 -22.99
N TRP A 158 2.97 5.49 -23.18
CA TRP A 158 2.04 5.21 -24.28
C TRP A 158 0.86 6.19 -24.27
N MET A 159 0.33 6.50 -23.09
CA MET A 159 -0.74 7.47 -22.96
C MET A 159 -0.31 8.90 -23.28
N THR A 160 0.88 9.33 -22.85
CA THR A 160 1.41 10.66 -23.20
C THR A 160 1.71 10.82 -24.69
N THR A 161 1.93 9.71 -25.39
CA THR A 161 2.25 9.66 -26.83
C THR A 161 1.04 9.35 -27.69
N GLY A 162 -0.15 9.18 -27.08
CA GLY A 162 -1.40 8.90 -27.78
C GLY A 162 -1.52 7.49 -28.33
N GLN A 163 -0.68 6.54 -27.90
CA GLN A 163 -0.74 5.13 -28.30
C GLN A 163 -1.88 4.36 -27.60
N ILE A 164 -2.33 4.84 -26.44
CA ILE A 164 -3.47 4.30 -25.71
C ILE A 164 -4.14 5.43 -24.92
N SER A 165 -5.47 5.42 -24.84
CA SER A 165 -6.24 6.33 -24.00
C SER A 165 -6.38 5.82 -22.56
N SER A 166 -6.71 6.72 -21.64
CA SER A 166 -7.09 6.36 -20.27
C SER A 166 -8.28 5.41 -20.28
N ARG A 167 -9.26 5.64 -21.18
CA ARG A 167 -10.43 4.77 -21.32
C ARG A 167 -10.08 3.36 -21.80
N GLU A 168 -9.27 3.23 -22.84
CA GLU A 168 -8.84 1.92 -23.35
C GLU A 168 -8.08 1.12 -22.30
N LEU A 169 -7.14 1.74 -21.59
CA LEU A 169 -6.39 1.08 -20.52
C LEU A 169 -7.32 0.63 -19.38
N THR A 170 -8.31 1.46 -19.02
CA THR A 170 -9.30 1.13 -17.99
C THR A 170 -10.14 -0.09 -18.39
N GLU A 171 -10.60 -0.17 -19.64
CA GLU A 171 -11.39 -1.32 -20.11
C GLU A 171 -10.56 -2.62 -20.15
N ILE A 172 -9.25 -2.55 -20.45
CA ILE A 172 -8.35 -3.71 -20.34
C ILE A 172 -8.38 -4.26 -18.91
N TYR A 173 -8.25 -3.40 -17.89
CA TYR A 173 -8.26 -3.84 -16.50
C TYR A 173 -9.64 -4.32 -16.03
N LEU A 174 -10.73 -3.65 -16.42
CA LEU A 174 -12.09 -4.11 -16.09
C LEU A 174 -12.38 -5.49 -16.69
N SER A 175 -11.98 -5.73 -17.94
CA SER A 175 -12.14 -7.05 -18.59
C SER A 175 -11.35 -8.14 -17.87
N ARG A 176 -10.16 -7.82 -17.35
CA ARG A 176 -9.37 -8.75 -16.54
C ARG A 176 -9.99 -9.02 -15.17
N ILE A 177 -10.56 -8.00 -14.53
CA ILE A 177 -11.28 -8.17 -13.27
C ILE A 177 -12.47 -9.11 -13.48
N GLU A 178 -13.22 -8.95 -14.56
CA GLU A 178 -14.33 -9.84 -14.91
C GLU A 178 -13.85 -11.28 -15.17
N THR A 179 -12.71 -11.44 -15.87
CA THR A 179 -12.18 -12.77 -16.22
C THR A 179 -11.61 -13.54 -15.02
N TYR A 180 -10.94 -12.85 -14.10
CA TYR A 180 -10.16 -13.48 -13.03
C TYR A 180 -10.68 -13.21 -11.62
N GLY A 181 -11.61 -12.28 -11.44
CA GLY A 181 -12.08 -11.78 -10.14
C GLY A 181 -12.58 -12.90 -9.23
N ASP A 182 -13.45 -13.77 -9.75
CA ASP A 182 -14.02 -14.90 -8.99
C ASP A 182 -12.98 -15.94 -8.55
N LYS A 183 -11.84 -16.00 -9.23
CA LYS A 183 -10.77 -16.96 -8.92
C LYS A 183 -9.73 -16.38 -7.97
N LEU A 184 -9.44 -15.09 -8.09
CA LEU A 184 -8.38 -14.43 -7.33
C LEU A 184 -8.90 -13.78 -6.05
N GLU A 185 -10.21 -13.45 -6.00
CA GLU A 185 -10.88 -12.82 -4.86
C GLU A 185 -10.12 -11.58 -4.32
N CYS A 186 -9.56 -10.79 -5.25
CA CYS A 186 -8.66 -9.68 -4.92
C CYS A 186 -9.34 -8.30 -4.91
N PHE A 187 -10.64 -8.23 -5.19
CA PHE A 187 -11.42 -6.99 -5.15
C PHE A 187 -12.67 -7.17 -4.28
N VAL A 188 -12.91 -6.24 -3.36
CA VAL A 188 -14.12 -6.20 -2.53
C VAL A 188 -15.22 -5.36 -3.20
N THR A 189 -14.85 -4.17 -3.68
CA THR A 189 -15.76 -3.23 -4.36
C THR A 189 -15.13 -2.79 -5.67
N VAL A 190 -15.71 -3.19 -6.81
CA VAL A 190 -15.28 -2.74 -8.14
C VAL A 190 -16.13 -1.53 -8.57
N THR A 191 -15.49 -0.41 -8.88
CA THR A 191 -16.15 0.86 -9.23
C THR A 191 -16.13 1.12 -10.74
N ALA A 192 -16.62 0.17 -11.54
CA ALA A 192 -16.45 0.17 -13.00
C ALA A 192 -16.95 1.45 -13.69
N ASP A 193 -18.13 1.94 -13.33
CA ASP A 193 -18.71 3.14 -13.95
C ASP A 193 -17.97 4.41 -13.57
N LEU A 194 -17.54 4.52 -12.31
CA LEU A 194 -16.70 5.62 -11.84
C LEU A 194 -15.35 5.61 -12.54
N ALA A 195 -14.71 4.44 -12.67
CA ALA A 195 -13.44 4.28 -13.36
C ALA A 195 -13.53 4.76 -14.81
N ARG A 196 -14.59 4.35 -15.53
CA ARG A 196 -14.89 4.80 -16.90
C ARG A 196 -15.08 6.32 -16.98
N GLN A 197 -15.89 6.89 -16.09
CA GLN A 197 -16.16 8.32 -16.06
C GLN A 197 -14.88 9.14 -15.82
N GLN A 198 -14.06 8.71 -14.87
CA GLN A 198 -12.78 9.35 -14.55
C GLN A 198 -11.77 9.19 -15.69
N ALA A 199 -11.76 8.04 -16.36
CA ALA A 199 -10.90 7.82 -17.51
C ALA A 199 -11.26 8.75 -18.68
N ASP A 200 -12.54 8.85 -19.03
CA ASP A 200 -13.01 9.78 -20.06
C ASP A 200 -12.67 11.23 -19.71
N GLN A 201 -12.75 11.59 -18.42
CA GLN A 201 -12.35 12.91 -17.94
C GLN A 201 -10.85 13.15 -18.09
N ALA A 202 -10.02 12.17 -17.74
CA ALA A 202 -8.57 12.27 -17.88
C ALA A 202 -8.17 12.45 -19.36
N ASP A 203 -8.84 11.76 -20.29
CA ASP A 203 -8.62 11.92 -21.72
C ASP A 203 -9.01 13.31 -22.22
N ARG A 204 -10.17 13.85 -21.79
CA ARG A 204 -10.58 15.24 -22.09
C ARG A 204 -9.59 16.27 -21.57
N GLU A 205 -9.11 16.08 -20.33
CA GLU A 205 -8.12 16.96 -19.72
C GLU A 205 -6.79 16.91 -20.49
N ARG A 206 -6.34 15.71 -20.88
CA ARG A 206 -5.15 15.55 -21.71
C ARG A 206 -5.29 16.27 -23.06
N ALA A 207 -6.43 16.12 -23.73
CA ALA A 207 -6.70 16.77 -25.02
C ALA A 207 -6.69 18.31 -24.93
N THR A 208 -6.98 18.87 -23.76
CA THR A 208 -6.96 20.32 -23.49
C THR A 208 -5.67 20.80 -22.82
N GLY A 209 -4.67 19.92 -22.67
CA GLY A 209 -3.38 20.24 -22.04
C GLY A 209 -3.39 20.30 -20.51
N GLN A 210 -4.48 19.90 -19.86
CA GLN A 210 -4.65 19.89 -18.39
C GLN A 210 -4.13 18.60 -17.75
N VAL A 211 -2.86 18.26 -17.98
CA VAL A 211 -2.25 17.06 -17.41
C VAL A 211 -1.88 17.29 -15.95
N ARG A 212 -2.44 16.49 -15.03
CA ARG A 212 -2.28 16.65 -13.57
C ARG A 212 -0.95 16.13 -13.02
N GLY A 213 -0.26 15.26 -13.77
CA GLY A 213 1.00 14.65 -13.33
C GLY A 213 1.37 13.39 -14.11
N PRO A 214 2.42 12.66 -13.67
CA PRO A 214 2.94 11.49 -14.38
C PRO A 214 1.98 10.29 -14.44
N LEU A 215 1.04 10.20 -13.49
CA LEU A 215 0.06 9.12 -13.40
C LEU A 215 -1.33 9.52 -13.91
N HIS A 216 -1.43 10.64 -14.62
CA HIS A 216 -2.70 11.15 -15.16
C HIS A 216 -3.36 10.11 -16.07
N GLY A 217 -4.54 9.61 -15.68
CA GLY A 217 -5.31 8.60 -16.43
C GLY A 217 -4.92 7.14 -16.16
N ILE A 218 -3.95 6.87 -15.28
CA ILE A 218 -3.60 5.48 -14.92
C ILE A 218 -4.65 4.92 -13.95
N PRO A 219 -5.32 3.79 -14.28
CA PRO A 219 -6.23 3.14 -13.35
C PRO A 219 -5.47 2.52 -12.18
N TYR A 220 -6.07 2.50 -11.01
CA TYR A 220 -5.46 1.97 -9.79
C TYR A 220 -6.49 1.30 -8.89
N GLY A 221 -6.00 0.38 -8.04
CA GLY A 221 -6.76 -0.19 -6.93
C GLY A 221 -6.33 0.41 -5.61
N VAL A 222 -7.25 0.46 -4.65
CA VAL A 222 -7.01 0.96 -3.29
C VAL A 222 -7.31 -0.15 -2.31
N LYS A 223 -6.46 -0.30 -1.29
CA LYS A 223 -6.73 -1.25 -0.21
C LYS A 223 -7.98 -0.81 0.55
N ASP A 224 -8.87 -1.74 0.84
CA ASP A 224 -10.14 -1.48 1.54
C ASP A 224 -9.97 -1.25 3.06
N LEU A 225 -9.04 -0.36 3.40
CA LEU A 225 -8.74 0.13 4.75
C LEU A 225 -8.67 1.66 4.75
N LEU A 226 -9.20 2.29 3.70
CA LEU A 226 -9.19 3.71 3.47
C LEU A 226 -10.63 4.18 3.28
N ASP A 227 -11.02 5.19 4.06
CA ASP A 227 -12.34 5.79 3.96
C ASP A 227 -12.46 6.57 2.64
N THR A 228 -13.39 6.13 1.80
CA THR A 228 -13.63 6.68 0.47
C THR A 228 -15.05 7.24 0.39
N ALA A 229 -15.17 8.54 0.13
CA ALA A 229 -16.48 9.17 -0.03
C ALA A 229 -17.29 8.48 -1.14
N ASP A 230 -18.54 8.16 -0.81
CA ASP A 230 -19.53 7.55 -1.71
C ASP A 230 -19.15 6.17 -2.30
N ILE A 231 -18.09 5.54 -1.79
CA ILE A 231 -17.66 4.19 -2.15
C ILE A 231 -17.67 3.33 -0.88
N ARG A 232 -18.20 2.10 -0.99
CA ARG A 232 -18.27 1.17 0.15
C ARG A 232 -16.87 0.79 0.64
N THR A 233 -16.65 0.98 1.94
CA THR A 233 -15.46 0.53 2.67
C THR A 233 -15.84 -0.51 3.74
N THR A 234 -15.24 -1.71 3.74
CA THR A 234 -15.55 -2.80 4.71
C THR A 234 -14.52 -3.02 5.79
N TRP A 235 -13.34 -2.39 5.68
CA TRP A 235 -12.20 -2.56 6.60
C TRP A 235 -11.52 -3.94 6.51
N GLY A 236 -11.54 -4.55 5.33
CA GLY A 236 -11.09 -5.92 5.07
C GLY A 236 -12.20 -6.93 5.32
#